data_AF-A0A853ZX23-F1
#
_entry.id   AF-A0A853ZX23-F1
#
_cell.length_a   1.000
_cell.length_b   1.000
_cell.length_c   1.000
_cell.angle_alpha   90.00
_cell.angle_beta   90.00
_cell.angle_gamma   90.00
#
_symmetry.space_group_name_H-M   'P 1'
#
loop_
_entity.id
_entity.type
_entity.pdbx_description
1 polymer ?
#
loop_
_entity_poly.entity_id
_entity_poly.type
_entity_poly.pdbx_seq_one_letter_code
_entity_poly.pdbx_strand_id
1 'polypeptide(L)' 'MPPECQLFGTLGCHLCELAEAELMPLVEHGLLVELVDIAESEAMFEAYGLRIPVLRRIDTGEELNWPFDAAQVVNFLQ' A
#
# COMPACT_ATOMS: atom_id res chain seq x y z
N MET A 1 -4.68 2.71 17.96
CA MET A 1 -4.55 1.61 16.99
C MET A 1 -4.18 2.26 15.66
N PRO A 2 -3.20 1.75 14.92
CA PRO A 2 -2.89 2.29 13.60
C PRO A 2 -4.13 2.18 12.69
N PRO A 3 -4.31 3.09 11.72
CA PRO A 3 -5.42 3.00 10.78
C PRO A 3 -5.24 1.76 9.89
N GLU A 4 -6.35 1.17 9.48
CA GLU A 4 -6.34 0.09 8.49
C GLU A 4 -5.94 0.66 7.12
N CYS A 5 -5.14 -0.09 6.38
CA CYS A 5 -4.61 0.32 5.09
C CYS A 5 -4.86 -0.72 4.01
N GLN A 6 -4.78 -0.28 2.75
CA GLN A 6 -4.75 -1.13 1.57
C GLN A 6 -3.48 -0.86 0.78
N LEU A 7 -2.83 -1.90 0.28
CA LEU A 7 -1.74 -1.78 -0.68
C LEU A 7 -2.25 -2.20 -2.06
N PHE A 8 -2.38 -1.24 -2.97
CA PHE A 8 -2.71 -1.50 -4.36
C PHE A 8 -1.49 -2.01 -5.10
N GLY A 9 -1.65 -3.16 -5.75
CA GLY A 9 -0.58 -3.82 -6.50
C GLY A 9 -1.13 -4.79 -7.53
N THR A 10 -0.23 -5.60 -8.10
CA THR A 10 -0.57 -6.75 -8.93
C THR A 10 0.36 -7.91 -8.60
N LEU A 11 -0.10 -9.14 -8.84
CA LEU A 11 0.74 -10.32 -8.70
C LEU A 11 1.95 -10.28 -9.66
N GLY A 12 3.12 -10.68 -9.16
CA GLY A 12 4.37 -10.69 -9.94
C GLY A 12 4.99 -9.31 -10.17
N CYS A 13 4.53 -8.27 -9.49
CA CYS A 13 5.12 -6.94 -9.55
C CYS A 13 6.26 -6.80 -8.53
N HIS A 14 7.51 -6.74 -9.02
CA HIS A 14 8.69 -6.62 -8.16
C HIS A 14 8.67 -5.38 -7.25
N LEU A 15 8.13 -4.24 -7.73
CA LEU A 15 8.03 -3.05 -6.88
C LEU A 15 7.04 -3.26 -5.72
N CYS A 16 5.94 -4.00 -5.94
CA CYS A 16 4.99 -4.34 -4.89
C CYS A 16 5.64 -5.21 -3.81
N GLU A 17 6.45 -6.20 -4.21
CA GLU A 17 7.21 -7.03 -3.26
C GLU A 17 8.14 -6.19 -2.38
N LEU A 18 8.79 -5.17 -2.94
CA LEU A 18 9.64 -4.23 -2.18
C LEU A 18 8.82 -3.39 -1.20
N ALA A 19 7.65 -2.88 -1.64
CA ALA A 19 6.76 -2.11 -0.77
C ALA A 19 6.20 -2.96 0.38
N GLU A 20 5.82 -4.21 0.11
CA GLU A 20 5.38 -5.17 1.14
C GLU A 20 6.49 -5.42 2.18
N ALA A 21 7.74 -5.53 1.74
CA ALA A 21 8.88 -5.69 2.64
C ALA A 21 9.07 -4.48 3.58
N GLU A 22 8.86 -3.25 3.10
CA GLU A 22 8.90 -2.04 3.93
C GLU A 22 7.74 -1.99 4.95
N LEU A 23 6.59 -2.57 4.62
CA LEU A 23 5.42 -2.62 5.51
C LEU A 23 5.49 -3.76 6.53
N MET A 24 6.22 -4.84 6.23
CA MET A 24 6.27 -6.05 7.06
C MET A 24 6.62 -5.78 8.53
N PRO A 25 7.63 -4.96 8.86
CA PRO A 25 7.91 -4.62 10.25
C PRO A 25 6.74 -3.92 10.95
N LEU A 26 5.97 -3.09 10.24
CA LEU A 26 4.83 -2.38 10.81
C LEU A 26 3.63 -3.31 11.03
N VAL A 27 3.43 -4.28 10.14
CA VAL A 27 2.42 -5.34 10.28
C VAL A 27 2.70 -6.20 11.51
N GLU A 28 3.97 -6.57 11.73
CA GLU A 28 4.40 -7.27 12.96
C GLU A 28 4.10 -6.48 14.24
N HIS A 29 4.00 -5.15 14.13
CA HIS A 29 3.64 -4.23 15.22
C HIS A 29 2.15 -3.82 15.21
N GLY A 30 1.31 -4.50 14.42
CA GLY A 30 -0.14 -4.38 14.47
C GLY A 30 -0.77 -3.47 13.42
N LEU A 31 -0.02 -2.99 12.43
CA LEU A 31 -0.63 -2.38 11.23
C LEU A 31 -1.41 -3.43 10.46
N LEU A 32 -2.67 -3.14 10.13
CA LEU A 32 -3.49 -3.98 9.26
C LEU A 32 -3.40 -3.48 7.83
N VAL A 33 -2.90 -4.33 6.92
CA VAL A 33 -2.79 -4.02 5.50
C VAL A 33 -3.48 -5.12 4.69
N GLU A 34 -4.46 -4.75 3.89
CA GLU A 34 -5.05 -5.61 2.86
C GLU A 34 -4.32 -5.40 1.53
N LEU A 35 -3.92 -6.49 0.87
CA LEU A 35 -3.39 -6.44 -0.49
C LEU A 35 -4.55 -6.44 -1.48
N VAL A 36 -4.58 -5.46 -2.38
CA VAL A 36 -5.66 -5.32 -3.38
C VAL A 36 -5.06 -5.44 -4.77
N ASP A 37 -5.42 -6.49 -5.49
CA ASP A 37 -5.02 -6.69 -6.89
C ASP A 37 -5.86 -5.80 -7.81
N ILE A 38 -5.20 -4.81 -8.42
CA ILE A 38 -5.88 -3.89 -9.34
C ILE A 38 -6.18 -4.51 -10.70
N ALA A 39 -5.56 -5.64 -11.05
CA ALA A 39 -5.75 -6.29 -12.35
C ALA A 39 -7.16 -6.88 -12.52
N GLU A 40 -7.88 -7.08 -11.42
CA GLU A 40 -9.26 -7.59 -11.43
C GLU A 40 -10.30 -6.51 -11.76
N SER A 41 -9.90 -5.24 -11.83
CA SER A 41 -10.80 -4.11 -12.09
C SER A 41 -10.20 -3.13 -13.11
N GLU A 42 -10.86 -2.99 -14.26
CA GLU A 42 -10.46 -2.04 -15.31
C GLU A 42 -10.33 -0.61 -14.77
N ALA A 43 -11.28 -0.17 -13.93
CA ALA A 43 -11.24 1.15 -13.30
C ALA A 43 -10.02 1.33 -12.37
N MET A 44 -9.64 0.30 -11.61
CA MET A 44 -8.45 0.36 -10.75
C MET A 44 -7.17 0.32 -11.59
N PHE A 45 -7.15 -0.48 -12.65
CA PHE A 45 -6.01 -0.54 -13.57
C PHE A 45 -5.77 0.80 -14.26
N GLU A 46 -6.82 1.49 -14.71
CA GLU A 46 -6.71 2.86 -15.26
C GLU A 46 -6.19 3.86 -14.22
N ALA A 47 -6.65 3.77 -12.98
CA ALA A 47 -6.28 4.70 -11.90
C ALA A 47 -4.86 4.48 -11.37
N TYR A 48 -4.40 3.23 -11.27
CA TYR A 48 -3.19 2.85 -10.54
C TYR A 48 -2.12 2.13 -11.37
N GLY A 49 -2.40 1.69 -12.59
CA GLY A 49 -1.50 0.84 -13.38
C GLY A 49 -0.10 1.41 -13.62
N LEU A 50 0.07 2.73 -13.57
CA LEU A 50 1.37 3.42 -13.68
C LEU A 50 1.95 3.88 -12.32
N ARG A 51 1.22 3.66 -11.23
CA ARG A 51 1.50 4.18 -9.89
C ARG A 51 1.81 3.10 -8.86
N ILE A 52 1.35 1.86 -9.08
CA ILE A 52 1.57 0.78 -8.12
C ILE A 52 3.05 0.55 -7.83
N PRO A 53 3.41 0.26 -6.56
CA PRO A 53 2.51 0.11 -5.41
C PRO A 53 2.06 1.43 -4.78
N VAL A 54 0.82 1.46 -4.27
CA VAL A 54 0.25 2.62 -3.54
C VAL A 54 -0.38 2.17 -2.24
N LEU A 55 0.06 2.72 -1.12
CA LEU A 55 -0.55 2.50 0.19
C LEU A 55 -1.67 3.52 0.40
N ARG A 56 -2.89 3.06 0.72
CA ARG A 56 -4.04 3.91 1.00
C ARG A 56 -4.55 3.68 2.42
N ARG A 57 -4.83 4.77 3.14
CA ARG A 57 -5.56 4.73 4.41
C ARG A 57 -7.05 4.53 4.18
N ILE A 58 -7.69 3.60 4.90
CA ILE A 58 -9.13 3.34 4.75
C ILE A 58 -9.97 4.45 5.40
N ASP A 59 -9.50 5.05 6.50
CA ASP A 59 -10.23 6.05 7.26
C ASP A 59 -10.30 7.42 6.56
N THR A 60 -9.24 7.82 5.84
CA THR A 60 -9.16 9.13 5.17
C THR A 60 -9.18 9.05 3.65
N GLY A 61 -8.85 7.89 3.07
CA GLY A 61 -8.63 7.75 1.63
C GLY A 61 -7.32 8.38 1.13
N GLU A 62 -6.47 8.89 2.03
CA GLU A 62 -5.17 9.42 1.64
C GLU A 62 -4.25 8.32 1.11
N GLU A 63 -3.35 8.69 0.21
CA GLU A 63 -2.48 7.77 -0.52
C GLU A 63 -1.01 8.16 -0.37
N LEU A 64 -0.17 7.15 -0.12
CA LEU A 64 1.28 7.23 -0.17
C LEU A 64 1.77 6.42 -1.37
N ASN A 65 2.31 7.12 -2.36
CA ASN A 65 2.88 6.50 -3.55
C ASN A 65 4.28 5.97 -3.24
N TRP A 66 4.62 4.83 -3.86
CA TRP A 66 6.00 4.36 -3.93
C TRP A 66 6.91 5.38 -4.63
N PRO A 67 8.19 5.52 -4.23
CA PRO A 67 8.88 4.81 -3.15
C PRO A 67 8.62 5.40 -1.76
N PHE A 68 8.52 4.52 -0.77
CA PHE A 68 8.49 4.87 0.65
C PHE A 68 9.31 3.88 1.48
N ASP A 69 9.84 4.34 2.60
CA ASP A 69 10.40 3.50 3.67
C ASP A 69 9.45 3.40 4.88
N ALA A 70 9.78 2.52 5.84
CA ALA A 70 9.00 2.36 7.06
C ALA A 70 8.80 3.65 7.86
N ALA A 71 9.77 4.58 7.86
CA ALA A 71 9.66 5.84 8.61
C ALA A 71 8.66 6.80 7.95
N GLN A 72 8.64 6.85 6.61
CA GLN A 72 7.65 7.60 5.84
C GLN A 72 6.24 7.04 6.05
N VAL A 73 6.09 5.71 6.13
CA VAL A 73 4.81 5.09 6.45
C VAL A 73 4.36 5.45 7.86
N VAL A 74 5.24 5.38 8.87
CA VAL A 74 4.89 5.79 10.25
C VAL A 74 4.42 7.24 10.30
N ASN A 75 5.08 8.15 9.59
CA ASN A 75 4.66 9.55 9.53
C ASN A 75 3.32 9.73 8.81
N PHE A 76 3.05 8.93 7.78
CA PHE A 76 1.79 8.93 7.03
C PHE A 76 0.60 8.39 7.86
N LEU A 77 0.86 7.52 8.82
CA LEU A 77 -0.16 6.92 9.70
C LEU A 77 -0.55 7.79 10.91
N GLN A 78 0.11 8.93 11.12
CA GLN A 78 -0.22 9.88 12.20
C GLN A 78 -1.57 10.59 11.97
#